data_AF-A0A0Q4Q5D8-F1
#
_entry.id   AF-A0A0Q4Q5D8-F1
#
_cell.length_a   1.000
_cell.length_b   1.000
_cell.length_c   1.000
_cell.angle_alpha   90.00
_cell.angle_beta   90.00
_cell.angle_gamma   90.00
#
_symmetry.space_group_name_H-M   'P 1'
#
loop_
_entity.id
_entity.type
_entity.pdbx_description
1 polymer ?
#
loop_
_entity_poly.entity_id
_entity_poly.type
_entity_poly.pdbx_seq_one_letter_code
_entity_poly.pdbx_strand_id
1 'polypeptide(L)'
;MPIIFLVFLIPAIYVASRTLWPLALSLWSKIVVALLLLVISQYHLWSRLSSGSVFAPEFPRPVVILFNWAFGALVLLWLVQILLDLGLLATAVVRLQSVRLPDAARYGATGLAVVASAIGVANAVRVPPIRDVDVQVAGLPPQFEGYRILQLTDLHISKLFPGAWASAVVARANAASSDVIVVTGDFIDGSVDMRRKDVEPLRALRAPDGVWAIPGNHEYFFDYGVWMRHLTALGFRMLPNAHMVIRRGGAELVVAGVTDLSAPSVGEAGPDLGLALRGAPTDAPIVLLDHQPRQAPDAAAKGVSLQLSGHTHGGMIVGMDRLVARANGGFVAGRYQVGDMTLYVSNGTGLWPGFALRLGVPSEMTRFTLRAKT
;
A
#
# COMPACT_ATOMS: atom_id res chain seq x y z
N MET A 1 -14.75 -16.47 7.83
CA MET A 1 -15.60 -15.27 7.99
C MET A 1 -15.79 -14.82 9.45
N PRO A 2 -16.15 -15.69 10.44
CA PRO A 2 -16.22 -15.27 11.85
C PRO A 2 -14.85 -14.85 12.43
N ILE A 3 -13.78 -15.45 11.89
CA ILE A 3 -12.40 -15.30 12.35
C ILE A 3 -11.90 -13.84 12.26
N ILE A 4 -12.22 -13.11 11.19
CA ILE A 4 -11.75 -11.71 11.02
C ILE A 4 -12.31 -10.82 12.13
N PHE A 5 -13.57 -10.98 12.51
CA PHE A 5 -14.21 -10.20 13.58
C PHE A 5 -13.63 -10.52 14.96
N LEU A 6 -13.34 -11.81 15.19
CA LEU A 6 -12.75 -12.28 16.45
C LEU A 6 -11.30 -11.79 16.62
N VAL A 7 -10.52 -11.76 15.53
CA VAL A 7 -9.12 -11.30 15.58
C VAL A 7 -9.03 -9.84 16.04
N PHE A 8 -9.89 -8.96 15.54
CA PHE A 8 -9.84 -7.54 15.94
C PHE A 8 -10.47 -7.25 17.30
N LEU A 9 -11.21 -8.20 17.87
CA LEU A 9 -11.72 -8.10 19.24
C LEU A 9 -10.61 -8.32 20.29
N ILE A 10 -9.56 -9.07 19.96
CA ILE A 10 -8.46 -9.39 20.89
C ILE A 10 -7.76 -8.13 21.40
N PRO A 11 -7.31 -7.18 20.56
CA PRO A 11 -6.75 -5.91 21.04
C PRO A 11 -7.69 -5.15 21.98
N ALA A 12 -8.98 -5.10 21.66
CA ALA A 12 -9.98 -4.38 22.46
C ALA A 12 -10.17 -5.01 23.85
N ILE A 13 -10.32 -6.34 23.93
CA ILE A 13 -10.44 -7.05 25.21
C ILE A 13 -9.15 -6.89 26.03
N TYR A 14 -7.99 -6.98 25.38
CA TYR A 14 -6.71 -6.83 26.06
C TYR A 14 -6.53 -5.42 26.62
N VAL A 15 -6.79 -4.37 25.84
CA VAL A 15 -6.75 -2.98 26.31
C VAL A 15 -7.81 -2.73 27.40
N ALA A 16 -9.01 -3.29 27.26
CA ALA A 16 -10.05 -3.15 28.27
C ALA A 16 -9.63 -3.79 29.61
N SER A 17 -9.07 -5.00 29.58
CA SER A 17 -8.66 -5.73 30.78
C SER A 17 -7.37 -5.19 31.41
N ARG A 18 -6.38 -4.82 30.59
CA ARG A 18 -5.05 -4.42 31.06
C ARG A 18 -4.94 -2.94 31.29
N THR A 19 -5.61 -2.09 30.52
CA THR A 19 -5.51 -0.63 30.61
C THR A 19 -6.72 -0.02 31.31
N LEU A 20 -7.95 -0.30 30.87
CA LEU A 20 -9.16 0.37 31.36
C LEU A 20 -9.63 -0.15 32.73
N TRP A 21 -9.70 -1.47 32.91
CA TRP A 21 -10.23 -2.10 34.12
C TRP A 21 -9.50 -1.69 35.41
N PRO A 22 -8.16 -1.59 35.43
CA PRO A 22 -7.43 -1.20 36.63
C PRO A 22 -7.55 0.29 37.03
N LEU A 23 -8.00 1.17 36.12
CA LEU A 23 -8.11 2.61 36.40
C LEU A 23 -9.13 2.89 37.51
N ALA A 24 -8.85 3.91 38.31
CA ALA A 24 -9.77 4.45 39.32
C ALA A 24 -10.95 5.27 38.71
N LEU A 25 -11.64 4.70 37.73
CA LEU A 25 -12.83 5.27 37.09
C LEU A 25 -14.11 4.61 37.61
N SER A 26 -15.24 5.31 37.52
CA SER A 26 -16.55 4.74 37.82
C SER A 26 -16.87 3.56 36.90
N LEU A 27 -17.69 2.62 37.38
CA LEU A 27 -18.13 1.47 36.55
C LEU A 27 -18.82 1.93 35.26
N TRP A 28 -19.64 2.98 35.33
CA TRP A 28 -20.31 3.55 34.16
C TRP A 28 -19.31 4.07 33.13
N SER A 29 -18.29 4.81 33.56
CA SER A 29 -17.23 5.28 32.66
C SER A 29 -16.50 4.11 31.98
N LYS A 30 -16.21 3.04 32.72
CA LYS A 30 -15.58 1.83 32.18
C LYS A 30 -16.47 1.13 31.15
N ILE A 31 -17.77 1.00 31.41
CA ILE A 31 -18.72 0.41 30.47
C ILE A 31 -18.78 1.23 29.18
N VAL A 32 -18.90 2.55 29.29
CA VAL A 32 -18.94 3.44 28.11
C VAL A 32 -17.68 3.31 27.28
N VAL A 33 -16.49 3.38 27.90
CA VAL A 33 -15.22 3.24 27.16
C VAL A 33 -15.08 1.83 26.58
N ALA A 34 -15.47 0.77 27.28
CA ALA A 34 -15.43 -0.59 26.75
C ALA A 34 -16.34 -0.77 25.52
N LEU A 35 -17.54 -0.19 25.54
CA LEU A 35 -18.44 -0.19 24.38
C LEU A 35 -17.85 0.58 23.20
N LEU A 36 -17.20 1.73 23.45
CA LEU A 36 -16.49 2.47 22.40
C LEU A 36 -15.34 1.65 21.81
N LEU A 37 -14.53 1.01 22.64
CA LEU A 37 -13.45 0.12 22.18
C LEU A 37 -13.99 -1.02 21.32
N LEU A 38 -15.14 -1.60 21.70
CA LEU A 38 -15.82 -2.62 20.90
C LEU A 38 -16.25 -2.06 19.52
N VAL A 39 -16.91 -0.90 19.47
CA VAL A 39 -17.32 -0.29 18.20
C VAL A 39 -16.12 -0.02 17.30
N ILE A 40 -15.04 0.52 17.87
CA ILE A 40 -13.78 0.81 17.16
C ILE A 40 -13.15 -0.48 16.61
N SER A 41 -13.10 -1.53 17.43
CA SER A 41 -12.50 -2.81 17.03
C SER A 41 -13.24 -3.48 15.88
N GLN A 42 -14.51 -3.13 15.66
CA GLN A 42 -15.35 -3.65 14.58
C GLN A 42 -15.29 -2.80 13.30
N TYR A 43 -14.28 -1.93 13.11
CA TYR A 43 -14.16 -1.08 11.92
C TYR A 43 -14.37 -1.84 10.58
N HIS A 44 -13.75 -3.00 10.42
CA HIS A 44 -13.89 -3.82 9.20
C HIS A 44 -15.31 -4.39 9.01
N LEU A 45 -16.03 -4.67 10.11
CA LEU A 45 -17.44 -5.04 10.05
C LEU A 45 -18.28 -3.87 9.57
N TRP A 46 -18.06 -2.67 10.10
CA TRP A 46 -18.74 -1.46 9.65
C TRP A 46 -18.49 -1.19 8.17
N SER A 47 -17.24 -1.32 7.72
CA SER A 47 -16.86 -1.23 6.30
C SER A 47 -17.68 -2.19 5.44
N ARG A 48 -17.73 -3.48 5.85
CA ARG A 48 -18.53 -4.48 5.15
C ARG A 48 -20.02 -4.20 5.14
N LEU A 49 -20.59 -3.71 6.25
CA LEU A 49 -22.01 -3.34 6.31
C LEU A 49 -22.32 -2.14 5.39
N SER A 50 -21.35 -1.27 5.14
CA SER A 50 -21.53 -0.09 4.28
C SER A 50 -21.51 -0.40 2.79
N SER A 51 -20.70 -1.35 2.32
CA SER A 51 -20.47 -1.59 0.89
C SER A 51 -20.57 -3.06 0.44
N GLY A 52 -20.71 -3.99 1.39
CA GLY A 52 -20.57 -5.43 1.16
C GLY A 52 -19.13 -5.94 1.24
N SER A 53 -18.13 -5.06 1.29
CA SER A 53 -16.71 -5.40 1.33
C SER A 53 -16.01 -4.83 2.56
N VAL A 54 -15.09 -5.59 3.16
CA VAL A 54 -14.23 -5.05 4.23
C VAL A 54 -13.28 -3.97 3.70
N PHE A 55 -13.03 -3.95 2.39
CA PHE A 55 -12.04 -3.10 1.76
C PHE A 55 -12.56 -1.70 1.38
N ALA A 56 -13.87 -1.51 1.23
CA ALA A 56 -14.45 -0.25 0.75
C ALA A 56 -15.39 0.39 1.78
N PRO A 57 -14.87 1.15 2.77
CA PRO A 57 -15.73 1.84 3.72
C PRO A 57 -16.45 3.02 3.04
N GLU A 58 -17.78 2.97 2.98
CA GLU A 58 -18.62 3.96 2.29
C GLU A 58 -19.25 4.99 3.26
N PHE A 59 -18.44 5.45 4.21
CA PHE A 59 -18.79 6.56 5.11
C PHE A 59 -18.25 7.91 4.60
N PRO A 60 -18.74 9.06 5.10
CA PRO A 60 -18.09 10.35 4.84
C PRO A 60 -16.61 10.34 5.24
N ARG A 61 -15.75 10.99 4.46
CA ARG A 61 -14.28 11.00 4.69
C ARG A 61 -13.86 11.30 6.14
N PRO A 62 -14.43 12.29 6.86
CA PRO A 62 -14.08 12.53 8.26
C PRO A 62 -14.35 11.33 9.18
N VAL A 63 -15.41 10.55 8.89
CA VAL A 63 -15.75 9.34 9.63
C VAL A 63 -14.75 8.22 9.35
N VAL A 64 -14.32 8.05 8.09
CA VAL A 64 -13.26 7.10 7.73
C VAL A 64 -11.94 7.45 8.43
N ILE A 65 -11.59 8.75 8.49
CA ILE A 65 -10.42 9.25 9.21
C ILE A 65 -10.54 8.97 10.71
N LEU A 66 -11.70 9.27 11.31
CA LEU A 66 -11.98 9.03 12.73
C LEU A 66 -11.83 7.54 13.08
N PHE A 67 -12.39 6.65 12.26
CA PHE A 67 -12.24 5.20 12.47
C PHE A 67 -10.78 4.76 12.39
N ASN A 68 -10.04 5.21 11.37
CA ASN A 68 -8.63 4.83 11.23
C ASN A 68 -7.76 5.38 12.37
N TRP A 69 -8.03 6.58 12.86
CA TRP A 69 -7.38 7.13 14.04
C TRP A 69 -7.71 6.35 15.31
N ALA A 70 -9.00 6.08 15.56
CA ALA A 70 -9.40 5.36 16.77
C ALA A 70 -8.91 3.91 16.75
N PHE A 71 -9.02 3.23 15.61
CA PHE A 71 -8.57 1.86 15.43
C PHE A 71 -7.04 1.75 15.48
N GLY A 72 -6.33 2.68 14.84
CA GLY A 72 -4.87 2.79 14.94
C GLY A 72 -4.41 3.03 16.38
N ALA A 73 -5.06 3.92 17.13
CA ALA A 73 -4.75 4.17 18.53
C ALA A 73 -4.98 2.90 19.38
N LEU A 74 -6.05 2.15 19.14
CA LEU A 74 -6.32 0.87 19.79
C LEU A 74 -5.19 -0.15 19.53
N VAL A 75 -4.79 -0.32 18.28
CA VAL A 75 -3.71 -1.26 17.91
C VAL A 75 -2.37 -0.84 18.50
N LEU A 76 -2.01 0.44 18.42
CA LEU A 76 -0.77 0.96 19.00
C LEU A 76 -0.76 0.81 20.53
N LEU A 77 -1.87 1.14 21.20
CA LEU A 77 -1.99 0.97 22.65
C LEU A 77 -1.86 -0.50 23.04
N TRP A 78 -2.47 -1.41 22.28
CA TRP A 78 -2.33 -2.84 22.49
C TRP A 78 -0.87 -3.30 22.42
N LEU A 79 -0.11 -2.87 21.40
CA LEU A 79 1.31 -3.19 21.26
C LEU A 79 2.16 -2.60 22.41
N VAL A 80 1.94 -1.33 22.76
CA VAL A 80 2.62 -0.70 23.91
C VAL A 80 2.29 -1.43 25.21
N GLN A 81 1.04 -1.85 25.40
CA GLN A 81 0.62 -2.58 26.59
C GLN A 81 1.29 -3.95 26.68
N ILE A 82 1.47 -4.68 25.57
CA ILE A 82 2.25 -5.93 25.53
C ILE A 82 3.68 -5.67 26.02
N LEU A 83 4.34 -4.62 25.52
CA LEU A 83 5.71 -4.29 25.92
C LEU A 83 5.81 -3.91 27.41
N LEU A 84 4.85 -3.13 27.91
CA LEU A 84 4.76 -2.78 29.32
C LEU A 84 4.55 -4.02 30.19
N ASP A 85 3.66 -4.93 29.79
CA ASP A 85 3.36 -6.16 30.52
C ASP A 85 4.57 -7.12 30.54
N LEU A 86 5.32 -7.23 29.44
CA LEU A 86 6.58 -7.97 29.39
C LEU A 86 7.64 -7.36 30.33
N GLY A 87 7.76 -6.03 30.35
CA GLY A 87 8.67 -5.33 31.25
C GLY A 87 8.31 -5.50 32.73
N LEU A 88 7.01 -5.47 33.06
CA LEU A 88 6.51 -5.76 34.40
C LEU A 88 6.79 -7.20 34.80
N LEU A 89 6.57 -8.16 33.90
CA LEU A 89 6.86 -9.57 34.13
C LEU A 89 8.36 -9.78 34.41
N ALA A 90 9.24 -9.22 33.57
CA ALA A 90 10.69 -9.29 33.77
C ALA A 90 11.09 -8.69 35.12
N THR A 91 10.52 -7.53 35.48
CA THR A 91 10.81 -6.89 36.78
C THR A 91 10.30 -7.73 37.95
N ALA A 92 9.11 -8.32 37.84
CA ALA A 92 8.53 -9.16 38.87
C ALA A 92 9.35 -10.44 39.10
N VAL A 93 9.88 -11.04 38.03
CA VAL A 93 10.80 -12.20 38.09
C VAL A 93 12.10 -11.82 38.80
N VAL A 94 12.72 -10.70 38.43
CA VAL A 94 13.99 -10.24 39.05
C VAL A 94 13.79 -9.89 40.52
N ARG A 95 12.67 -9.24 40.87
CA ARG A 95 12.40 -8.79 42.24
C ARG A 95 11.66 -9.83 43.10
N LEU A 96 11.28 -10.97 42.53
CA LEU A 96 10.46 -12.01 43.14
C LEU A 96 9.19 -11.47 43.84
N GLN A 97 8.60 -10.41 43.27
CA GLN A 97 7.42 -9.76 43.83
C GLN A 97 6.52 -9.21 42.71
N SER A 98 5.22 -9.12 42.97
CA SER A 98 4.28 -8.54 42.00
C SER A 98 4.53 -7.04 41.83
N VAL A 99 4.67 -6.58 40.59
CA VAL A 99 4.77 -5.14 40.25
C VAL A 99 3.48 -4.71 39.57
N ARG A 100 2.92 -3.58 39.98
CA ARG A 100 1.73 -2.99 39.36
C ARG A 100 2.11 -1.77 38.54
N LEU A 101 1.47 -1.62 37.38
CA LEU A 101 1.62 -0.43 36.56
C LEU A 101 0.77 0.71 37.15
N PRO A 102 1.36 1.88 37.46
CA PRO A 102 0.61 3.01 37.98
C PRO A 102 -0.31 3.61 36.92
N ASP A 103 -1.42 4.21 37.33
CA ASP A 103 -2.41 4.84 36.43
C ASP A 103 -1.79 5.91 35.52
N ALA A 104 -0.81 6.68 36.02
CA ALA A 104 -0.08 7.67 35.22
C ALA A 104 0.59 7.05 33.98
N ALA A 105 1.16 5.85 34.10
CA ALA A 105 1.77 5.17 32.96
C ALA A 105 0.72 4.66 31.96
N ARG A 106 -0.49 4.31 32.43
CA ARG A 106 -1.62 3.92 31.57
C ARG A 106 -2.14 5.10 30.76
N TYR A 107 -2.32 6.25 31.42
CA TYR A 107 -2.69 7.50 30.74
C TYR A 107 -1.59 7.94 29.77
N GLY A 108 -0.32 7.85 30.16
CA GLY A 108 0.82 8.15 29.28
C GLY A 108 0.85 7.27 28.03
N ALA A 109 0.72 5.95 28.18
CA ALA A 109 0.67 5.01 27.06
C ALA A 109 -0.53 5.27 26.14
N THR A 110 -1.71 5.55 26.72
CA THR A 110 -2.92 5.89 25.97
C THR A 110 -2.74 7.19 25.18
N GLY A 111 -2.22 8.24 25.82
CA GLY A 111 -1.95 9.52 25.18
C GLY A 111 -0.93 9.38 24.04
N LEU A 112 0.15 8.62 24.26
CA LEU A 112 1.15 8.34 23.23
C LEU A 112 0.53 7.62 22.02
N ALA A 113 -0.26 6.57 22.24
CA ALA A 113 -0.90 5.82 21.17
C ALA A 113 -1.89 6.67 20.37
N VAL A 114 -2.67 7.53 21.05
CA VAL A 114 -3.61 8.46 20.42
C VAL A 114 -2.89 9.49 19.54
N VAL A 115 -1.81 10.09 20.05
CA VAL A 115 -1.01 11.09 19.31
C VAL A 115 -0.26 10.44 18.14
N ALA A 116 0.40 9.31 18.37
CA ALA A 116 1.09 8.56 17.34
C ALA A 116 0.11 8.12 16.23
N SER A 117 -1.10 7.68 16.59
CA SER A 117 -2.11 7.35 15.60
C SER A 117 -2.54 8.57 14.79
N ALA A 118 -2.75 9.73 15.43
CA ALA A 118 -3.12 10.95 14.72
C ALA A 118 -2.04 11.38 13.70
N ILE A 119 -0.76 11.33 14.11
CA ILE A 119 0.39 11.58 13.22
C ILE A 119 0.39 10.56 12.08
N GLY A 120 0.17 9.28 12.39
CA GLY A 120 0.15 8.21 11.41
C GLY A 120 -0.95 8.37 10.35
N VAL A 121 -2.16 8.74 10.76
CA VAL A 121 -3.27 9.01 9.83
C VAL A 121 -2.99 10.27 9.01
N ALA A 122 -2.48 11.34 9.62
CA ALA A 122 -2.10 12.56 8.91
C ALA A 122 -1.04 12.29 7.81
N ASN A 123 -0.06 11.43 8.11
CA ASN A 123 0.93 10.98 7.14
C ASN A 123 0.35 10.06 6.06
N ALA A 124 -0.67 9.26 6.40
CA ALA A 124 -1.34 8.34 5.48
C ALA A 124 -2.17 9.08 4.42
N VAL A 125 -2.91 10.12 4.81
CA VAL A 125 -3.90 10.78 3.93
C VAL A 125 -3.35 11.96 3.10
N ARG A 126 -2.06 12.30 3.26
CA ARG A 126 -1.43 13.39 2.52
C ARG A 126 -1.25 13.03 1.04
N VAL A 127 -1.05 14.05 0.21
CA VAL A 127 -0.56 13.82 -1.17
C VAL A 127 0.95 13.59 -1.09
N PRO A 128 1.47 12.43 -1.53
CA PRO A 128 2.89 12.10 -1.37
C PRO A 128 3.82 13.08 -2.10
N PRO A 129 5.08 13.24 -1.64
CA PRO A 129 6.13 13.89 -2.41
C PRO A 129 6.61 13.00 -3.56
N ILE A 130 7.36 13.60 -4.49
CA ILE A 130 8.15 12.84 -5.46
C ILE A 130 9.40 12.31 -4.77
N ARG A 131 9.73 11.04 -4.98
CA ARG A 131 10.99 10.42 -4.56
C ARG A 131 11.82 10.09 -5.78
N ASP A 132 13.02 10.66 -5.86
CA ASP A 132 13.96 10.39 -6.94
C ASP A 132 14.84 9.17 -6.65
N VAL A 133 14.97 8.29 -7.63
CA VAL A 133 15.73 7.05 -7.53
C VAL A 133 16.50 6.81 -8.83
N ASP A 134 17.83 6.85 -8.77
CA ASP A 134 18.66 6.44 -9.91
C ASP A 134 18.76 4.91 -9.98
N VAL A 135 18.59 4.33 -11.17
CA VAL A 135 18.66 2.88 -11.38
C VAL A 135 19.71 2.58 -12.44
N GLN A 136 20.71 1.78 -12.06
CA GLN A 136 21.71 1.29 -12.98
C GLN A 136 21.16 0.10 -13.77
N VAL A 137 21.16 0.21 -15.09
CA VAL A 137 20.67 -0.80 -16.02
C VAL A 137 21.85 -1.26 -16.89
N ALA A 138 22.16 -2.57 -16.82
CA ALA A 138 23.16 -3.18 -17.67
C ALA A 138 22.68 -3.18 -19.12
N GLY A 139 23.56 -2.81 -20.07
CA GLY A 139 23.20 -2.73 -21.49
C GLY A 139 22.22 -1.62 -21.84
N LEU A 140 22.04 -0.60 -20.98
CA LEU A 140 21.18 0.54 -21.30
C LEU A 140 21.72 1.30 -22.53
N PRO A 141 20.94 1.43 -23.62
CA PRO A 141 21.38 2.20 -24.77
C PRO A 141 21.59 3.67 -24.41
N PRO A 142 22.60 4.37 -24.97
CA PRO A 142 22.86 5.78 -24.68
C PRO A 142 21.65 6.71 -24.87
N GLN A 143 20.73 6.36 -25.76
CA GLN A 143 19.49 7.11 -26.04
C GLN A 143 18.50 7.10 -24.87
N PHE A 144 18.65 6.17 -23.91
CA PHE A 144 17.85 6.07 -22.70
C PHE A 144 18.61 6.52 -21.44
N GLU A 145 19.84 7.02 -21.57
CA GLU A 145 20.55 7.64 -20.45
C GLU A 145 19.76 8.86 -19.94
N GLY A 146 19.42 8.86 -18.65
CA GLY A 146 18.59 9.90 -18.05
C GLY A 146 17.08 9.77 -18.33
N TYR A 147 16.63 8.66 -18.94
CA TYR A 147 15.20 8.40 -19.16
C TYR A 147 14.44 8.31 -17.84
N ARG A 148 13.31 9.02 -17.72
CA ARG A 148 12.55 9.15 -16.46
C ARG A 148 11.23 8.40 -16.48
N ILE A 149 11.07 7.48 -15.54
CA ILE A 149 9.84 6.70 -15.32
C ILE A 149 9.21 7.20 -14.01
N LEU A 150 7.97 7.71 -14.05
CA LEU A 150 7.22 8.00 -12.83
C LEU A 150 6.28 6.83 -12.52
N GLN A 151 6.49 6.17 -11.39
CA GLN A 151 5.60 5.15 -10.87
C GLN A 151 4.59 5.75 -9.88
N LEU A 152 3.32 5.50 -10.16
CA LEU A 152 2.23 5.56 -9.18
C LEU A 152 1.81 4.14 -8.84
N THR A 153 1.36 3.91 -7.62
CA THR A 153 0.88 2.58 -7.21
C THR A 153 0.05 2.69 -5.96
N ASP A 154 -0.85 1.73 -5.72
CA ASP A 154 -1.61 1.66 -4.48
C ASP A 154 -2.37 2.96 -4.21
N LEU A 155 -3.04 3.49 -5.24
CA LEU A 155 -3.77 4.75 -5.15
C LEU A 155 -4.98 4.60 -4.22
N HIS A 156 -5.62 3.44 -4.21
CA HIS A 156 -6.78 3.12 -3.36
C HIS A 156 -7.84 4.22 -3.31
N ILE A 157 -8.17 4.77 -4.48
CA ILE A 157 -9.16 5.84 -4.63
C ILE A 157 -10.50 5.34 -4.05
N SER A 158 -10.95 6.07 -3.03
CA SER A 158 -11.97 5.64 -2.08
C SER A 158 -12.56 6.85 -1.35
N LYS A 159 -13.43 6.64 -0.36
CA LYS A 159 -13.89 7.75 0.50
C LYS A 159 -12.75 8.40 1.30
N LEU A 160 -11.64 7.68 1.53
CA LEU A 160 -10.46 8.24 2.17
C LEU A 160 -9.66 9.12 1.20
N PHE A 161 -9.56 8.70 -0.06
CA PHE A 161 -8.85 9.34 -1.16
C PHE A 161 -9.82 9.78 -2.27
N PRO A 162 -10.57 10.88 -2.06
CA PRO A 162 -11.60 11.34 -3.00
C PRO A 162 -10.98 12.02 -4.23
N GLY A 163 -11.81 12.40 -5.21
CA GLY A 163 -11.37 13.05 -6.45
C GLY A 163 -10.51 14.31 -6.24
N ALA A 164 -10.72 15.08 -5.17
CA ALA A 164 -9.85 16.22 -4.84
C ALA A 164 -8.40 15.78 -4.52
N TRP A 165 -8.22 14.65 -3.83
CA TRP A 165 -6.90 14.07 -3.59
C TRP A 165 -6.30 13.52 -4.88
N ALA A 166 -7.07 12.80 -5.68
CA ALA A 166 -6.63 12.29 -6.98
C ALA A 166 -6.18 13.44 -7.91
N SER A 167 -6.93 14.54 -7.96
CA SER A 167 -6.56 15.73 -8.72
C SER A 167 -5.23 16.33 -8.28
N ALA A 168 -4.94 16.34 -6.96
CA ALA A 168 -3.68 16.86 -6.44
C ALA A 168 -2.50 15.92 -6.73
N VAL A 169 -2.72 14.59 -6.70
CA VAL A 169 -1.75 13.58 -7.15
C VAL A 169 -1.43 13.79 -8.63
N VAL A 170 -2.44 13.92 -9.48
CA VAL A 170 -2.28 14.12 -10.93
C VAL A 170 -1.54 15.42 -11.24
N ALA A 171 -1.87 16.52 -10.55
CA ALA A 171 -1.16 17.78 -10.71
C ALA A 171 0.34 17.63 -10.38
N ARG A 172 0.68 16.94 -9.28
CA ARG A 172 2.07 16.72 -8.89
C ARG A 172 2.80 15.74 -9.83
N ALA A 173 2.12 14.68 -10.27
CA ALA A 173 2.66 13.70 -11.21
C ALA A 173 3.01 14.36 -12.55
N ASN A 174 2.11 15.17 -13.10
CA ASN A 174 2.37 15.92 -14.33
C ASN A 174 3.49 16.96 -14.17
N ALA A 175 3.65 17.56 -12.99
CA ALA A 175 4.73 18.50 -12.71
C ALA A 175 6.10 17.83 -12.55
N ALA A 176 6.15 16.52 -12.27
CA ALA A 176 7.40 15.77 -12.12
C ALA A 176 8.17 15.57 -13.43
N SER A 177 7.61 15.94 -14.58
CA SER A 177 8.27 15.89 -15.89
C SER A 177 8.94 14.54 -16.18
N SER A 178 8.18 13.45 -16.20
CA SER A 178 8.69 12.14 -16.62
C SER A 178 8.48 11.90 -18.12
N ASP A 179 9.25 10.97 -18.69
CA ASP A 179 9.11 10.54 -20.07
C ASP A 179 7.92 9.57 -20.22
N VAL A 180 7.70 8.72 -19.21
CA VAL A 180 6.54 7.82 -19.11
C VAL A 180 5.98 7.85 -17.69
N ILE A 181 4.67 7.61 -17.56
CA ILE A 181 4.02 7.32 -16.27
C ILE A 181 3.56 5.87 -16.30
N VAL A 182 3.84 5.13 -15.23
CA VAL A 182 3.37 3.77 -15.02
C VAL A 182 2.54 3.69 -13.75
N VAL A 183 1.46 2.91 -13.77
CA VAL A 183 0.66 2.60 -12.57
C VAL A 183 0.71 1.09 -12.30
N THR A 184 1.32 0.70 -11.19
CA THR A 184 1.58 -0.71 -10.89
C THR A 184 0.50 -1.34 -10.00
N GLY A 185 -0.78 -1.08 -10.29
CA GLY A 185 -1.92 -1.72 -9.63
C GLY A 185 -2.53 -0.95 -8.45
N ASP A 186 -3.65 -1.49 -7.97
CA ASP A 186 -4.46 -1.01 -6.84
C ASP A 186 -4.89 0.44 -6.98
N PHE A 187 -5.68 0.70 -8.02
CA PHE A 187 -6.23 2.02 -8.31
C PHE A 187 -7.29 2.42 -7.28
N ILE A 188 -8.09 1.47 -6.80
CA ILE A 188 -9.39 1.74 -6.19
C ILE A 188 -9.75 0.82 -5.03
N ASP A 189 -10.73 1.29 -4.25
CA ASP A 189 -11.54 0.43 -3.39
C ASP A 189 -13.02 0.70 -3.66
N GLY A 190 -13.70 -0.30 -4.21
CA GLY A 190 -15.11 -0.23 -4.58
C GLY A 190 -15.40 -0.39 -6.07
N SER A 191 -16.67 -0.51 -6.44
CA SER A 191 -17.12 -0.59 -7.83
C SER A 191 -16.94 0.73 -8.57
N VAL A 192 -16.95 0.67 -9.91
CA VAL A 192 -16.92 1.86 -10.76
C VAL A 192 -18.02 2.86 -10.39
N ASP A 193 -19.24 2.42 -10.11
CA ASP A 193 -20.34 3.33 -9.77
C ASP A 193 -20.08 4.10 -8.48
N MET A 194 -19.44 3.47 -7.49
CA MET A 194 -19.07 4.13 -6.25
C MET A 194 -17.95 5.17 -6.44
N ARG A 195 -17.03 4.92 -7.38
CA ARG A 195 -15.75 5.65 -7.48
C ARG A 195 -15.59 6.49 -8.75
N ARG A 196 -16.51 6.44 -9.71
CA ARG A 196 -16.42 7.09 -11.04
C ARG A 196 -15.96 8.55 -10.97
N LYS A 197 -16.57 9.34 -10.08
CA LYS A 197 -16.23 10.76 -9.90
C LYS A 197 -14.85 10.96 -9.25
N ASP A 198 -14.45 10.03 -8.39
CA ASP A 198 -13.19 10.12 -7.66
C ASP A 198 -11.99 9.73 -8.54
N VAL A 199 -12.18 8.84 -9.51
CA VAL A 199 -11.12 8.43 -10.47
C VAL A 199 -11.02 9.32 -11.71
N GLU A 200 -12.07 10.09 -12.05
CA GLU A 200 -12.08 10.95 -13.25
C GLU A 200 -10.85 11.86 -13.39
N PRO A 201 -10.31 12.49 -12.32
CA PRO A 201 -9.09 13.31 -12.42
C PRO A 201 -7.88 12.59 -13.02
N LEU A 202 -7.81 11.26 -12.91
CA LEU A 202 -6.72 10.45 -13.47
C LEU A 202 -6.60 10.58 -14.99
N ARG A 203 -7.69 10.94 -15.70
CA ARG A 203 -7.68 11.20 -17.15
C ARG A 203 -6.66 12.27 -17.55
N ALA A 204 -6.35 13.20 -16.65
CA ALA A 204 -5.42 14.29 -16.93
C ALA A 204 -3.95 13.91 -16.76
N LEU A 205 -3.62 12.67 -16.36
CA LEU A 205 -2.25 12.16 -16.38
C LEU A 205 -1.72 12.15 -17.81
N ARG A 206 -0.50 12.67 -17.98
CA ARG A 206 0.14 12.73 -19.30
C ARG A 206 1.65 12.63 -19.17
N ALA A 207 2.25 11.92 -20.11
CA ALA A 207 3.69 11.88 -20.34
C ALA A 207 3.94 11.65 -21.83
N PRO A 208 5.11 12.06 -22.37
CA PRO A 208 5.45 11.91 -23.79
C PRO A 208 5.25 10.50 -24.34
N ASP A 209 5.72 9.48 -23.61
CA ASP A 209 5.65 8.07 -24.02
C ASP A 209 4.39 7.36 -23.46
N GLY A 210 3.45 8.14 -22.92
CA GLY A 210 2.12 7.70 -22.49
C GLY A 210 2.01 7.31 -21.01
N VAL A 211 0.81 6.84 -20.66
CA VAL A 211 0.47 6.37 -19.30
C VAL A 211 0.07 4.89 -19.40
N TRP A 212 0.88 4.04 -18.79
CA TRP A 212 0.74 2.58 -18.86
C TRP A 212 0.38 2.01 -17.50
N ALA A 213 -0.32 0.88 -17.46
CA ALA A 213 -0.75 0.33 -16.20
C ALA A 213 -0.92 -1.19 -16.21
N ILE A 214 -0.88 -1.77 -15.01
CA ILE A 214 -1.30 -3.13 -14.73
C ILE A 214 -2.37 -3.11 -13.62
N PRO A 215 -3.22 -4.15 -13.52
CA PRO A 215 -4.09 -4.32 -12.36
C PRO A 215 -3.30 -4.79 -11.13
N GLY A 216 -3.73 -4.35 -9.95
CA GLY A 216 -3.38 -4.96 -8.67
C GLY A 216 -4.48 -5.91 -8.20
N ASN A 217 -4.41 -6.38 -6.97
CA ASN A 217 -5.40 -7.32 -6.44
C ASN A 217 -6.79 -6.67 -6.26
N HIS A 218 -6.86 -5.37 -5.99
CA HIS A 218 -8.14 -4.70 -5.71
C HIS A 218 -9.05 -4.59 -6.94
N GLU A 219 -8.49 -4.49 -8.14
CA GLU A 219 -9.30 -4.53 -9.36
C GLU A 219 -10.04 -5.87 -9.49
N TYR A 220 -9.43 -6.99 -9.07
CA TYR A 220 -10.09 -8.30 -9.06
C TYR A 220 -11.13 -8.45 -7.96
N PHE A 221 -11.01 -7.71 -6.85
CA PHE A 221 -12.00 -7.74 -5.77
C PHE A 221 -13.29 -6.99 -6.10
N PHE A 222 -13.27 -6.06 -7.07
CA PHE A 222 -14.36 -5.11 -7.32
C PHE A 222 -14.88 -5.08 -8.77
N ASP A 223 -14.90 -6.23 -9.45
CA ASP A 223 -15.25 -6.42 -10.86
C ASP A 223 -14.16 -5.94 -11.82
N TYR A 224 -13.19 -6.83 -12.05
CA TYR A 224 -12.04 -6.62 -12.90
C TYR A 224 -12.43 -6.13 -14.31
N GLY A 225 -13.37 -6.82 -14.96
CA GLY A 225 -13.72 -6.52 -16.35
C GLY A 225 -14.30 -5.11 -16.51
N VAL A 226 -15.17 -4.67 -15.59
CA VAL A 226 -15.74 -3.33 -15.61
C VAL A 226 -14.65 -2.27 -15.32
N TRP A 227 -13.78 -2.51 -14.35
CA TRP A 227 -12.68 -1.60 -14.03
C TRP A 227 -11.68 -1.45 -15.17
N MET A 228 -11.24 -2.54 -15.80
CA MET A 228 -10.29 -2.48 -16.92
C MET A 228 -10.83 -1.65 -18.08
N ARG A 229 -12.11 -1.86 -18.46
CA ARG A 229 -12.76 -1.03 -19.49
C ARG A 229 -12.81 0.44 -19.08
N HIS A 230 -13.12 0.73 -17.81
CA HIS A 230 -13.21 2.10 -17.34
C HIS A 230 -11.84 2.80 -17.30
N LEU A 231 -10.80 2.13 -16.82
CA LEU A 231 -9.43 2.66 -16.81
C LEU A 231 -8.92 2.90 -18.24
N THR A 232 -9.17 1.99 -19.18
CA THR A 232 -8.86 2.24 -20.60
C THR A 232 -9.61 3.45 -21.14
N ALA A 233 -10.89 3.63 -20.78
CA ALA A 233 -11.66 4.83 -21.17
C ALA A 233 -11.15 6.13 -20.52
N LEU A 234 -10.41 6.06 -19.42
CA LEU A 234 -9.70 7.20 -18.82
C LEU A 234 -8.36 7.51 -19.54
N GLY A 235 -7.91 6.65 -20.44
CA GLY A 235 -6.69 6.85 -21.23
C GLY A 235 -5.51 5.97 -20.83
N PHE A 236 -5.67 5.07 -19.85
CA PHE A 236 -4.63 4.11 -19.47
C PHE A 236 -4.45 3.03 -20.53
N ARG A 237 -3.20 2.76 -20.89
CA ARG A 237 -2.85 1.63 -21.74
C ARG A 237 -2.46 0.44 -20.86
N MET A 238 -3.35 -0.55 -20.79
CA MET A 238 -3.18 -1.69 -19.89
C MET A 238 -2.21 -2.73 -20.47
N LEU A 239 -1.36 -3.32 -19.62
CA LEU A 239 -0.39 -4.36 -19.97
C LEU A 239 -0.65 -5.69 -19.20
N PRO A 240 -1.84 -6.30 -19.27
CA PRO A 240 -2.07 -7.60 -18.64
C PRO A 240 -1.35 -8.71 -19.44
N ASN A 241 -0.24 -9.23 -18.89
CA ASN A 241 0.61 -10.22 -19.55
C ASN A 241 1.00 -9.79 -20.98
N ALA A 242 1.40 -8.52 -21.12
CA ALA A 242 1.74 -7.90 -22.39
C ALA A 242 2.92 -6.94 -22.20
N HIS A 243 3.46 -6.45 -23.31
CA HIS A 243 4.52 -5.44 -23.29
C HIS A 243 4.25 -4.34 -24.31
N MET A 244 5.00 -3.25 -24.14
CA MET A 244 5.18 -2.22 -25.16
C MET A 244 6.67 -1.93 -25.33
N VAL A 245 7.03 -1.42 -26.50
CA VAL A 245 8.42 -1.08 -26.84
C VAL A 245 8.50 0.42 -27.08
N ILE A 246 9.28 1.11 -26.26
CA ILE A 246 9.64 2.52 -26.46
C ILE A 246 10.84 2.55 -27.40
N ARG A 247 10.79 3.40 -28.43
CA ARG A 247 11.86 3.53 -29.42
C ARG A 247 12.43 4.94 -29.42
N ARG A 248 13.75 5.06 -29.27
CA ARG A 248 14.47 6.35 -29.33
C ARG A 248 15.74 6.20 -30.16
N GLY A 249 15.82 6.90 -31.30
CA GLY A 249 17.03 6.94 -32.14
C GLY A 249 17.58 5.56 -32.52
N GLY A 250 16.69 4.61 -32.85
CA GLY A 250 17.04 3.23 -33.20
C GLY A 250 17.24 2.27 -32.02
N ALA A 251 17.30 2.79 -30.79
CA ALA A 251 17.33 1.97 -29.58
C ALA A 251 15.92 1.63 -29.07
N GLU A 252 15.81 0.54 -28.34
CA GLU A 252 14.56 0.00 -27.82
C GLU A 252 14.64 -0.20 -26.30
N LEU A 253 13.53 0.06 -25.60
CA LEU A 253 13.32 -0.25 -24.19
C LEU A 253 11.97 -0.96 -24.06
N VAL A 254 11.96 -2.12 -23.42
CA VAL A 254 10.73 -2.91 -23.22
C VAL A 254 10.13 -2.55 -21.87
N VAL A 255 8.84 -2.19 -21.87
CA VAL A 255 8.03 -2.09 -20.65
C VAL A 255 7.01 -3.21 -20.69
N ALA A 256 7.21 -4.21 -19.85
CA ALA A 256 6.35 -5.38 -19.72
C ALA A 256 5.45 -5.24 -18.49
N GLY A 257 4.26 -5.83 -18.54
CA GLY A 257 3.34 -5.93 -17.42
C GLY A 257 2.76 -7.33 -17.29
N VAL A 258 2.46 -7.74 -16.06
CA VAL A 258 1.77 -8.99 -15.75
C VAL A 258 0.49 -8.73 -14.95
N THR A 259 -0.42 -9.70 -14.94
CA THR A 259 -1.61 -9.65 -14.07
C THR A 259 -1.25 -9.98 -12.62
N ASP A 260 -2.17 -9.72 -11.68
CA ASP A 260 -1.97 -10.02 -10.27
C ASP A 260 -2.19 -11.50 -9.94
N LEU A 261 -1.56 -11.98 -8.87
CA LEU A 261 -1.76 -13.34 -8.34
C LEU A 261 -3.21 -13.65 -7.94
N SER A 262 -4.05 -12.63 -7.75
CA SER A 262 -5.48 -12.76 -7.46
C SER A 262 -6.32 -13.01 -8.71
N ALA A 263 -5.79 -12.79 -9.91
CA ALA A 263 -6.52 -12.94 -11.16
C ALA A 263 -7.25 -14.29 -11.32
N PRO A 264 -6.62 -15.45 -11.02
CA PRO A 264 -7.29 -16.74 -11.16
C PRO A 264 -8.52 -16.93 -10.27
N SER A 265 -8.61 -16.18 -9.15
CA SER A 265 -9.75 -16.28 -8.23
C SER A 265 -11.08 -15.82 -8.84
N VAL A 266 -11.03 -15.05 -9.93
CA VAL A 266 -12.19 -14.57 -10.68
C VAL A 266 -12.21 -15.08 -12.13
N GLY A 267 -11.42 -16.12 -12.44
CA GLY A 267 -11.37 -16.75 -13.76
C GLY A 267 -10.49 -16.04 -14.79
N GLU A 268 -9.69 -15.06 -14.37
CA GLU A 268 -8.73 -14.34 -15.24
C GLU A 268 -7.36 -15.03 -15.23
N ALA A 269 -6.55 -14.78 -16.27
CA ALA A 269 -5.22 -15.37 -16.36
C ALA A 269 -4.29 -14.81 -15.28
N GLY A 270 -3.58 -15.70 -14.56
CA GLY A 270 -2.53 -15.33 -13.61
C GLY A 270 -1.31 -14.68 -14.26
N PRO A 271 -0.35 -14.18 -13.46
CA PRO A 271 0.86 -13.56 -13.99
C PRO A 271 1.64 -14.52 -14.88
N ASP A 272 1.90 -14.10 -16.12
CA ASP A 272 2.70 -14.85 -17.08
C ASP A 272 3.69 -13.92 -17.80
N LEU A 273 4.89 -13.83 -17.25
CA LEU A 273 5.98 -13.05 -17.84
C LEU A 273 6.46 -13.63 -19.18
N GLY A 274 6.33 -14.94 -19.39
CA GLY A 274 6.70 -15.55 -20.68
C GLY A 274 5.76 -15.11 -21.80
N LEU A 275 4.46 -15.04 -21.51
CA LEU A 275 3.47 -14.46 -22.40
C LEU A 275 3.70 -12.96 -22.60
N ALA A 276 3.96 -12.21 -21.53
CA ALA A 276 4.22 -10.78 -21.59
C ALA A 276 5.38 -10.42 -22.52
N LEU A 277 6.44 -11.23 -22.53
CA LEU A 277 7.64 -11.01 -23.35
C LEU A 277 7.59 -11.69 -24.73
N ARG A 278 6.50 -12.33 -25.09
CA ARG A 278 6.38 -13.03 -26.39
C ARG A 278 6.50 -12.03 -27.53
N GLY A 279 7.55 -12.17 -28.35
CA GLY A 279 7.83 -11.28 -29.48
C GLY A 279 8.48 -9.95 -29.10
N ALA A 280 8.88 -9.76 -27.83
CA ALA A 280 9.67 -8.61 -27.42
C ALA A 280 11.11 -8.71 -28.00
N PRO A 281 11.76 -7.59 -28.32
CA PRO A 281 13.18 -7.57 -28.70
C PRO A 281 14.05 -8.21 -27.61
N THR A 282 14.97 -9.10 -28.00
CA THR A 282 15.80 -9.88 -27.06
C THR A 282 16.94 -9.07 -26.45
N ASP A 283 17.41 -8.04 -27.15
CA ASP A 283 18.61 -7.28 -26.78
C ASP A 283 18.29 -5.95 -26.07
N ALA A 284 16.99 -5.66 -25.88
CA ALA A 284 16.51 -4.44 -25.22
C ALA A 284 16.39 -4.67 -23.70
N PRO A 285 16.77 -3.69 -22.86
CA PRO A 285 16.51 -3.77 -21.43
C PRO A 285 15.01 -3.86 -21.13
N ILE A 286 14.66 -4.59 -20.07
CA ILE A 286 13.27 -4.86 -19.71
C ILE A 286 12.96 -4.19 -18.36
N VAL A 287 11.97 -3.32 -18.36
CA VAL A 287 11.29 -2.81 -17.17
C VAL A 287 9.99 -3.58 -16.97
N LEU A 288 9.89 -4.34 -15.88
CA LEU A 288 8.69 -5.09 -15.52
C LEU A 288 7.82 -4.30 -14.54
N LEU A 289 6.54 -4.18 -14.87
CA LEU A 289 5.47 -3.79 -13.96
C LEU A 289 4.86 -5.08 -13.40
N ASP A 290 5.00 -5.30 -12.10
CA ASP A 290 4.40 -6.42 -11.39
C ASP A 290 3.94 -5.91 -10.02
N HIS A 291 2.65 -5.99 -9.73
CA HIS A 291 2.08 -5.39 -8.53
C HIS A 291 2.70 -6.00 -7.26
N GLN A 292 2.92 -7.33 -7.24
CA GLN A 292 3.46 -8.04 -6.08
C GLN A 292 4.94 -8.40 -6.28
N PRO A 293 5.81 -8.16 -5.29
CA PRO A 293 7.24 -8.44 -5.44
C PRO A 293 7.62 -9.92 -5.27
N ARG A 294 6.65 -10.78 -4.93
CA ARG A 294 6.90 -12.16 -4.48
C ARG A 294 7.62 -13.02 -5.52
N GLN A 295 7.39 -12.76 -6.82
CA GLN A 295 7.96 -13.52 -7.93
C GLN A 295 9.21 -12.86 -8.55
N ALA A 296 9.80 -11.86 -7.88
CA ALA A 296 10.99 -11.17 -8.38
C ALA A 296 12.18 -12.10 -8.73
N PRO A 297 12.44 -13.21 -8.02
CA PRO A 297 13.49 -14.16 -8.44
C PRO A 297 13.24 -14.77 -9.82
N ASP A 298 11.98 -15.08 -10.16
CA ASP A 298 11.61 -15.63 -11.46
C ASP A 298 11.74 -14.58 -12.58
N ALA A 299 11.44 -13.33 -12.27
CA ALA A 299 11.62 -12.20 -13.19
C ALA A 299 13.10 -11.94 -13.49
N ALA A 300 13.95 -11.93 -12.45
CA ALA A 300 15.40 -11.80 -12.60
C ALA A 300 15.98 -12.92 -13.46
N ALA A 301 15.54 -14.17 -13.26
CA ALA A 301 15.99 -15.32 -14.05
C ALA A 301 15.60 -15.23 -15.54
N LYS A 302 14.61 -14.39 -15.89
CA LYS A 302 14.16 -14.13 -17.26
C LYS A 302 14.80 -12.88 -17.89
N GLY A 303 15.83 -12.31 -17.25
CA GLY A 303 16.59 -11.18 -17.80
C GLY A 303 15.94 -9.82 -17.60
N VAL A 304 14.96 -9.69 -16.70
CA VAL A 304 14.40 -8.38 -16.33
C VAL A 304 15.49 -7.51 -15.71
N SER A 305 15.60 -6.26 -16.14
CA SER A 305 16.62 -5.32 -15.63
C SER A 305 16.12 -4.52 -14.43
N LEU A 306 14.85 -4.11 -14.47
CA LEU A 306 14.19 -3.35 -13.42
C LEU A 306 12.77 -3.88 -13.20
N GLN A 307 12.40 -4.23 -11.97
CA GLN A 307 11.02 -4.51 -11.60
C GLN A 307 10.49 -3.42 -10.67
N LEU A 308 9.29 -2.92 -10.98
CA LEU A 308 8.56 -1.93 -10.22
C LEU A 308 7.31 -2.57 -9.61
N SER A 309 7.25 -2.59 -8.27
CA SER A 309 6.18 -3.21 -7.49
C SER A 309 5.59 -2.28 -6.44
N GLY A 310 4.38 -2.61 -5.98
CA GLY A 310 3.63 -1.94 -4.92
C GLY A 310 3.17 -2.95 -3.86
N HIS A 311 1.88 -2.97 -3.55
CA HIS A 311 1.14 -3.98 -2.76
C HIS A 311 1.42 -3.99 -1.26
N THR A 312 2.67 -3.83 -0.85
CA THR A 312 3.09 -4.01 0.55
C THR A 312 2.82 -2.78 1.43
N HIS A 313 2.60 -1.63 0.78
CA HIS A 313 2.57 -0.29 1.37
C HIS A 313 3.76 0.05 2.29
N GLY A 314 4.89 -0.65 2.11
CA GLY A 314 6.07 -0.58 2.97
C GLY A 314 5.88 -1.12 4.39
N GLY A 315 4.81 -1.89 4.64
CA GLY A 315 4.46 -2.39 5.98
C GLY A 315 3.82 -1.35 6.89
N MET A 316 3.57 -0.12 6.40
CA MET A 316 2.83 0.98 7.05
C MET A 316 3.45 1.57 8.34
N ILE A 317 4.03 0.74 9.21
CA ILE A 317 4.71 1.14 10.45
C ILE A 317 6.10 0.50 10.47
N VAL A 318 7.12 1.26 10.84
CA VAL A 318 8.48 0.72 11.00
C VAL A 318 8.48 -0.50 11.91
N GLY A 319 9.08 -1.60 11.45
CA GLY A 319 9.15 -2.88 12.15
C GLY A 319 8.03 -3.85 11.77
N MET A 320 6.89 -3.37 11.26
CA MET A 320 5.83 -4.25 10.76
C MET A 320 6.17 -4.88 9.41
N ASP A 321 7.13 -4.31 8.67
CA ASP A 321 7.73 -4.90 7.49
C ASP A 321 8.21 -6.34 7.74
N ARG A 322 8.80 -6.61 8.91
CA ARG A 322 9.28 -7.94 9.30
C ARG A 322 8.16 -8.97 9.44
N LEU A 323 6.96 -8.53 9.79
CA LEU A 323 5.80 -9.42 9.97
C LEU A 323 5.20 -9.82 8.62
N VAL A 324 5.29 -8.95 7.61
CA VAL A 324 4.72 -9.17 6.28
C VAL A 324 5.73 -9.67 5.24
N ALA A 325 7.04 -9.54 5.51
CA ALA A 325 8.11 -9.90 4.59
C ALA A 325 7.97 -11.33 4.05
N ARG A 326 7.72 -12.32 4.93
CA ARG A 326 7.62 -13.72 4.50
C ARG A 326 6.49 -13.96 3.48
N ALA A 327 5.36 -13.27 3.63
CA ALA A 327 4.24 -13.39 2.68
C ALA A 327 4.58 -12.79 1.31
N ASN A 328 5.53 -11.85 1.27
CA ASN A 328 5.96 -11.09 0.09
C ASN A 328 7.32 -11.54 -0.47
N GLY A 329 7.75 -12.78 -0.18
CA GLY A 329 9.03 -13.31 -0.68
C GLY A 329 10.28 -12.66 -0.06
N GLY A 330 10.13 -11.95 1.07
CA GLY A 330 11.19 -11.21 1.74
C GLY A 330 11.25 -9.72 1.36
N PHE A 331 10.46 -9.28 0.38
CA PHE A 331 10.50 -7.92 -0.16
C PHE A 331 9.35 -7.07 0.38
N VAL A 332 9.65 -5.89 0.92
CA VAL A 332 8.62 -5.03 1.51
C VAL A 332 8.76 -3.57 1.11
N ALA A 333 9.95 -2.98 1.14
CA ALA A 333 10.09 -1.55 0.91
C ALA A 333 11.46 -1.21 0.31
N GLY A 334 11.46 -0.31 -0.68
CA GLY A 334 12.67 0.25 -1.26
C GLY A 334 13.36 -0.68 -2.27
N ARG A 335 14.66 -0.46 -2.44
CA ARG A 335 15.49 -1.11 -3.46
C ARG A 335 16.05 -2.43 -2.95
N TYR A 336 15.95 -3.46 -3.78
CA TYR A 336 16.61 -4.75 -3.62
C TYR A 336 17.39 -5.10 -4.89
N GLN A 337 18.52 -5.78 -4.73
CA GLN A 337 19.23 -6.41 -5.83
C GLN A 337 18.84 -7.89 -5.86
N VAL A 338 18.29 -8.36 -6.97
CA VAL A 338 17.85 -9.76 -7.16
C VAL A 338 18.54 -10.29 -8.42
N GLY A 339 19.62 -11.06 -8.24
CA GLY A 339 20.53 -11.37 -9.36
C GLY A 339 21.07 -10.07 -9.96
N ASP A 340 20.96 -9.90 -11.28
CA ASP A 340 21.32 -8.67 -11.99
C ASP A 340 20.19 -7.62 -12.05
N MET A 341 18.97 -7.99 -11.64
CA MET A 341 17.80 -7.12 -11.65
C MET A 341 17.77 -6.20 -10.42
N THR A 342 17.43 -4.93 -10.65
CA THR A 342 16.98 -4.06 -9.55
C THR A 342 15.48 -4.26 -9.33
N LEU A 343 15.06 -4.67 -8.13
CA LEU A 343 13.67 -4.62 -7.69
C LEU A 343 13.46 -3.34 -6.87
N TYR A 344 12.38 -2.63 -7.14
CA TYR A 344 11.92 -1.55 -6.27
C TYR A 344 10.49 -1.80 -5.80
N VAL A 345 10.30 -1.90 -4.48
CA VAL A 345 8.99 -2.04 -3.85
C VAL A 345 8.58 -0.69 -3.27
N SER A 346 7.61 -0.03 -3.90
CA SER A 346 7.16 1.27 -3.45
C SER A 346 6.35 1.16 -2.16
N ASN A 347 6.47 2.19 -1.32
CA ASN A 347 5.62 2.31 -0.13
C ASN A 347 4.16 2.63 -0.48
N GLY A 348 3.81 2.91 -1.73
CA GLY A 348 2.46 3.31 -2.14
C GLY A 348 2.30 4.83 -2.28
N THR A 349 1.58 5.25 -3.33
CA THR A 349 1.13 6.63 -3.51
C THR A 349 -0.01 6.95 -2.53
N GLY A 350 -0.97 6.04 -2.41
CA GLY A 350 -1.97 5.99 -1.36
C GLY A 350 -1.73 4.80 -0.44
N LEU A 351 -2.81 4.16 -0.01
CA LEU A 351 -2.87 2.91 0.76
C LEU A 351 -4.33 2.52 1.00
N TRP A 352 -4.58 1.25 1.29
CA TRP A 352 -5.93 0.77 1.56
C TRP A 352 -6.54 1.35 2.88
N PRO A 353 -7.79 1.87 2.89
CA PRO A 353 -8.44 2.51 4.04
C PRO A 353 -8.81 1.57 5.21
N GLY A 354 -8.52 0.27 5.15
CA GLY A 354 -8.77 -0.67 6.25
C GLY A 354 -7.80 -0.54 7.43
N PHE A 355 -6.60 -0.02 7.17
CA PHE A 355 -5.65 0.35 8.22
C PHE A 355 -4.79 1.54 7.76
N ALA A 356 -5.40 2.72 7.74
CA ALA A 356 -4.79 3.91 7.17
C ALA A 356 -3.84 4.64 8.11
N LEU A 357 -2.67 4.03 8.34
CA LEU A 357 -1.67 4.56 9.27
C LEU A 357 -0.26 4.51 8.67
N ARG A 358 0.51 5.61 8.73
CA ARG A 358 1.92 5.65 8.32
C ARG A 358 2.85 6.22 9.41
N LEU A 359 3.67 5.36 10.01
CA LEU A 359 4.66 5.75 11.02
C LEU A 359 6.07 5.32 10.60
N GLY A 360 6.87 6.29 10.16
CA GLY A 360 8.24 6.06 9.66
C GLY A 360 8.33 5.38 8.28
N VAL A 361 7.18 5.19 7.60
CA VAL A 361 7.07 4.59 6.26
C VAL A 361 6.33 5.58 5.34
N PRO A 362 6.99 6.64 4.86
CA PRO A 362 6.34 7.68 4.08
C PRO A 362 5.79 7.13 2.76
N SER A 363 4.61 7.59 2.36
CA SER A 363 4.08 7.41 1.00
C SER A 363 4.94 8.17 -0.02
N GLU A 364 4.92 7.70 -1.26
CA GLU A 364 5.77 8.22 -2.33
C GLU A 364 5.12 8.10 -3.71
N MET A 365 5.53 9.00 -4.61
CA MET A 365 5.45 8.82 -6.06
C MET A 365 6.89 8.75 -6.56
N THR A 366 7.29 7.62 -7.11
CA THR A 366 8.72 7.36 -7.33
C THR A 366 9.09 7.68 -8.77
N ARG A 367 10.03 8.61 -8.97
CA ARG A 367 10.60 8.95 -10.26
C ARG A 367 11.96 8.26 -10.38
N PHE A 368 12.04 7.31 -11.29
CA PHE A 368 13.26 6.59 -11.61
C PHE A 368 13.99 7.28 -12.74
N THR A 369 15.30 7.46 -12.60
CA THR A 369 16.18 7.88 -13.70
C THR A 369 17.04 6.69 -14.10
N LEU A 370 16.92 6.25 -15.35
CA LEU A 370 17.73 5.16 -15.86
C LEU A 370 19.16 5.65 -16.14
N ARG A 371 20.14 4.88 -15.67
CA ARG A 371 21.57 5.12 -15.81
C ARG A 371 22.24 3.89 -16.39
N ALA A 372 23.18 4.07 -17.31
CA ALA A 372 24.03 2.98 -17.75
C ALA A 372 24.83 2.43 -16.55
N LYS A 373 24.84 1.11 -16.40
CA LYS A 373 25.72 0.43 -15.43
C LYS A 373 27.13 0.39 -16.03
N THR A 374 28.08 1.04 -15.36
CA THR A 374 29.51 1.05 -15.74
C THR A 374 30.20 -0.25 -15.43
#